data_AF-A0A396Z0J4-F1
#
_entry.id   AF-A0A396Z0J4-F1
#
_cell.length_a   1.000
_cell.length_b   1.000
_cell.length_c   1.000
_cell.angle_alpha   90.00
_cell.angle_beta   90.00
_cell.angle_gamma   90.00
#
_symmetry.space_group_name_H-M   'P 1'
#
loop_
_entity.id
_entity.type
_entity.pdbx_description
1 polymer ?
#
loop_
_entity_poly.entity_id
_entity_poly.type
_entity_poly.pdbx_seq_one_letter_code
_entity_poly.pdbx_strand_id
1 'polypeptide(L)'
;MLEQTSIKEQSTPMIWVNKIPNKLEEILGLDGSLQFRKFLNSTLNEFRNEVLGFSSNRFERRLQKETYFFKEEIKELREDVRGMRLQTKEEIHLLRDEMSQWKLDTTREFYLFRSEIQDSQSKFREEVSHQHNRLRTDFNDLRVEIKTEITEIHKTISTQTRWILVGMLGVGSFLLGLAKLV
;
A
#
# COMPACT_ATOMS: atom_id res chain seq x y z
N MET A 1 29.50 -1.98 -38.23
CA MET A 1 30.23 -1.47 -39.40
C MET A 1 29.95 0.01 -39.48
N LEU A 2 30.88 0.86 -39.03
CA LEU A 2 30.77 2.30 -39.17
C LEU A 2 31.62 2.69 -40.37
N GLU A 3 30.97 3.16 -41.44
CA GLU A 3 31.62 3.76 -42.59
C GLU A 3 32.54 4.89 -42.12
N GLN A 4 33.85 4.66 -42.22
CA GLN A 4 34.81 5.75 -42.24
C GLN A 4 34.61 6.49 -43.55
N THR A 5 33.79 7.53 -43.53
CA THR A 5 33.72 8.50 -44.61
C THR A 5 35.08 9.20 -44.65
N SER A 6 35.90 8.77 -45.61
CA SER A 6 37.15 9.40 -45.98
C SER A 6 36.88 10.89 -46.22
N ILE A 7 37.27 11.73 -45.26
CA ILE A 7 37.25 13.17 -45.41
C ILE A 7 38.27 13.46 -46.49
N LYS A 8 37.78 13.64 -47.72
CA LYS A 8 38.56 14.18 -48.84
C LYS A 8 39.42 15.32 -48.32
N GLU A 9 40.73 15.25 -48.53
CA GLU A 9 41.65 16.38 -48.39
C GLU A 9 41.07 17.57 -49.15
N GLN A 10 40.33 18.41 -48.44
CA GLN A 10 39.80 19.63 -48.96
C GLN A 10 40.98 20.60 -48.95
N SER A 11 41.66 20.73 -50.09
CA SER A 11 42.85 21.57 -50.21
C SER A 11 42.50 22.98 -49.70
N THR A 12 43.04 23.33 -48.54
CA THR A 12 42.76 24.61 -47.89
C THR A 12 43.17 25.73 -48.84
N PRO A 13 42.26 26.65 -49.23
CA PRO A 13 42.53 27.64 -50.27
C PRO A 13 43.73 28.52 -49.88
N MET A 14 44.77 28.58 -50.71
CA MET A 14 45.96 29.41 -50.47
C MET A 14 45.61 30.90 -50.47
N ILE A 15 46.23 31.66 -49.57
CA ILE A 15 46.26 33.12 -49.65
C ILE A 15 47.21 33.49 -50.79
N TRP A 16 46.73 34.30 -51.73
CA TRP A 16 47.53 34.72 -52.87
C TRP A 16 47.43 36.23 -53.09
N VAL A 17 48.55 36.91 -52.91
CA VAL A 17 48.76 38.35 -53.13
C VAL A 17 49.21 38.55 -54.56
N ASN A 18 48.32 39.12 -55.38
CA ASN A 18 48.57 39.36 -56.81
C ASN A 18 49.23 40.71 -57.12
N LYS A 19 49.05 41.71 -56.25
CA LYS A 19 49.55 43.08 -56.45
C LYS A 19 50.12 43.63 -55.15
N ILE A 20 51.18 44.42 -55.26
CA ILE A 20 51.72 45.23 -54.16
C ILE A 20 51.53 46.72 -54.50
N PRO A 21 51.49 47.62 -53.51
CA PRO A 21 51.27 49.04 -53.76
C PRO A 21 52.33 49.65 -54.70
N ASN A 22 51.91 50.49 -55.65
CA ASN A 22 52.79 51.04 -56.70
C ASN A 22 54.04 51.75 -56.15
N LYS A 23 53.92 52.47 -55.03
CA LYS A 23 55.06 53.13 -54.36
C LYS A 23 56.13 52.13 -53.89
N LEU A 24 55.73 50.94 -53.43
CA LEU A 24 56.66 49.88 -53.04
C LEU A 24 57.32 49.26 -54.28
N GLU A 25 56.59 49.17 -55.39
CA GLU A 25 57.12 48.63 -56.64
C GLU A 25 58.18 49.54 -57.28
N GLU A 26 57.99 50.87 -57.17
CA GLU A 26 58.96 51.89 -57.59
C GLU A 26 60.24 51.86 -56.75
N ILE A 27 60.12 51.68 -55.43
CA ILE A 27 61.26 51.66 -54.49
C ILE A 27 62.05 50.34 -54.57
N LEU A 28 61.37 49.21 -54.73
CA LEU A 28 61.99 47.87 -54.76
C LEU A 28 62.47 47.44 -56.15
N GLY A 29 62.02 48.14 -57.20
CA GLY A 29 62.21 47.73 -58.59
C GLY A 29 61.42 46.45 -58.95
N LEU A 30 61.48 46.06 -60.22
CA LEU A 30 60.76 44.89 -60.76
C LEU A 30 61.15 43.57 -60.05
N ASP A 31 62.44 43.36 -59.78
CA ASP A 31 62.92 42.13 -59.15
C ASP A 31 62.59 42.08 -57.64
N GLY A 32 62.85 43.16 -56.90
CA GLY A 32 62.54 43.23 -55.47
C GLY A 32 61.03 43.10 -55.18
N SER A 33 60.19 43.63 -56.06
CA SER A 33 58.73 43.48 -56.00
C SER A 33 58.27 42.03 -56.17
N LEU A 34 58.92 41.30 -57.07
CA LEU A 34 58.63 39.89 -57.33
C LEU A 34 59.08 39.01 -56.15
N GLN A 35 60.26 39.28 -55.59
CA GLN A 35 60.76 38.60 -54.39
C GLN A 35 59.88 38.88 -53.17
N PHE A 36 59.48 40.14 -52.96
CA PHE A 36 58.60 40.53 -51.86
C PHE A 36 57.22 39.88 -51.96
N ARG A 37 56.64 39.79 -53.16
CA ARG A 37 55.38 39.08 -53.40
C ARG A 37 55.50 37.59 -53.09
N LYS A 38 56.60 36.95 -53.51
CA LYS A 38 56.90 35.54 -53.16
C LYS A 38 57.00 35.36 -51.65
N PHE A 39 57.71 36.26 -50.96
CA PHE A 39 57.84 36.26 -49.51
C PHE A 39 56.48 36.41 -48.80
N LEU A 40 55.64 37.36 -49.21
CA LEU A 40 54.30 37.55 -48.64
C LEU A 40 53.42 36.32 -48.84
N ASN A 41 53.40 35.74 -50.05
CA ASN A 41 52.64 34.53 -50.33
C ASN A 41 53.13 33.34 -49.49
N SER A 42 54.45 33.19 -49.31
CA SER A 42 54.99 32.13 -48.44
C SER A 42 54.61 32.34 -46.98
N THR A 43 54.92 33.52 -46.43
CA THR A 43 54.76 33.84 -45.00
C THR A 43 53.29 33.85 -44.58
N LEU A 44 52.39 34.42 -45.40
CA LEU A 44 50.96 34.45 -45.08
C LEU A 44 50.34 33.06 -45.12
N ASN A 45 50.78 32.19 -46.04
CA ASN A 45 50.30 30.81 -46.08
C ASN A 45 50.85 29.99 -44.92
N GLU A 46 52.12 30.16 -44.55
CA GLU A 46 52.72 29.52 -43.38
C GLU A 46 52.01 29.92 -42.09
N PHE A 47 51.84 31.23 -41.86
CA PHE A 47 51.11 31.75 -40.71
C PHE A 47 49.66 31.26 -40.67
N ARG A 48 48.94 31.27 -41.80
CA ARG A 48 47.57 30.73 -41.87
C ARG A 48 47.53 29.26 -41.49
N ASN A 49 48.46 28.46 -42.01
CA ASN A 49 48.52 27.04 -41.70
C ASN A 49 48.81 26.80 -40.22
N GLU A 50 49.67 27.62 -39.61
CA GLU A 50 49.94 27.59 -38.17
C GLU A 50 48.69 27.95 -37.35
N VAL A 51 47.99 29.03 -37.70
CA VAL A 51 46.74 29.45 -37.01
C VAL A 51 45.64 28.40 -37.15
N LEU A 52 45.47 27.83 -38.35
CA LEU A 52 44.52 26.75 -38.59
C LEU A 52 44.90 25.49 -37.80
N GLY A 53 46.19 25.14 -37.78
CA GLY A 53 46.72 24.04 -36.99
C GLY A 53 46.48 24.23 -35.49
N PHE A 54 46.77 25.42 -34.96
CA PHE A 54 46.55 25.75 -33.56
C PHE A 54 45.06 25.72 -33.18
N SER A 55 44.21 26.33 -34.01
CA SER A 55 42.75 26.35 -33.79
C SER A 55 42.16 24.94 -33.83
N SER A 56 42.54 24.17 -34.86
CA SER A 56 42.13 22.76 -35.01
C SER A 56 42.58 21.92 -33.81
N ASN A 57 43.84 22.05 -33.40
CA ASN A 57 44.37 21.33 -32.24
C ASN A 57 43.66 21.72 -30.94
N ARG A 58 43.37 23.02 -30.74
CA ARG A 58 42.63 23.50 -29.57
C ARG A 58 41.21 22.94 -29.55
N PHE A 59 40.52 22.96 -30.69
CA PHE A 59 39.17 22.43 -30.82
C PHE A 59 39.15 20.92 -30.54
N GLU A 60 40.05 20.16 -31.18
CA GLU A 60 40.18 18.72 -31.00
C GLU A 60 40.42 18.36 -29.52
N ARG A 61 41.35 19.06 -28.85
CA ARG A 61 41.60 18.87 -27.41
C ARG A 61 40.37 19.16 -26.55
N ARG A 62 39.60 20.20 -26.88
CA ARG A 62 38.39 20.54 -26.14
C ARG A 62 37.29 19.51 -26.35
N LEU A 63 37.07 19.09 -27.60
CA LEU A 63 36.12 18.02 -27.93
C LEU A 63 36.46 16.72 -27.22
N GLN A 64 37.73 16.32 -27.20
CA GLN A 64 38.17 15.10 -26.51
C GLN A 64 37.87 15.17 -25.01
N LYS A 65 38.13 16.31 -24.37
CA LYS A 65 37.81 16.53 -22.95
C LYS A 65 36.31 16.48 -22.69
N GLU A 66 35.52 17.22 -23.46
CA GLU A 66 34.06 17.23 -23.31
C GLU A 66 33.48 15.84 -23.56
N THR A 67 33.96 15.12 -24.59
CA THR A 67 33.55 13.74 -24.88
C THR A 67 33.89 12.79 -23.73
N TYR A 68 35.07 12.94 -23.11
CA TYR A 68 35.44 12.13 -21.95
C TYR A 68 34.52 12.42 -20.76
N PHE A 69 34.28 13.71 -20.48
CA PHE A 69 33.40 14.13 -19.39
C PHE A 69 31.97 13.61 -19.57
N PHE A 70 31.39 13.76 -20.77
CA PHE A 70 30.06 13.21 -21.08
C PHE A 70 30.00 11.69 -20.93
N LYS A 71 31.07 10.96 -21.30
CA LYS A 71 31.12 9.52 -21.10
C LYS A 71 31.09 9.13 -19.62
N GLU A 72 31.74 9.91 -18.76
CA GLU A 72 31.73 9.65 -17.32
C GLU A 72 30.35 10.00 -16.72
N GLU A 73 29.75 11.14 -17.08
CA GLU A 73 28.39 11.49 -16.63
C GLU A 73 27.35 10.44 -17.06
N ILE A 74 27.44 9.94 -18.31
CA ILE A 74 26.55 8.87 -18.79
C ILE A 74 26.74 7.58 -17.98
N LYS A 75 27.97 7.28 -17.56
CA LYS A 75 28.28 6.11 -16.76
C LYS A 75 27.73 6.25 -15.34
N GLU A 76 27.92 7.42 -14.72
CA GLU A 76 27.37 7.75 -13.41
C GLU A 76 25.83 7.66 -13.42
N LEU A 77 25.17 8.33 -14.37
CA LEU A 77 23.72 8.28 -14.53
C LEU A 77 23.21 6.84 -14.74
N ARG A 78 23.96 6.01 -15.46
CA ARG A 78 23.60 4.59 -15.66
C ARG A 78 23.65 3.81 -14.35
N GLU A 79 24.65 4.04 -13.51
CA GLU A 79 24.73 3.39 -12.20
C GLU A 79 23.63 3.90 -11.26
N ASP A 80 23.31 5.19 -11.26
CA ASP A 80 22.20 5.75 -10.49
C ASP A 80 20.86 5.15 -10.90
N VAL A 81 20.57 5.10 -12.21
CA VAL A 81 19.34 4.48 -12.73
C VAL A 81 19.29 2.99 -12.37
N ARG A 82 20.44 2.29 -12.41
CA ARG A 82 20.52 0.89 -12.01
C ARG A 82 20.26 0.73 -10.50
N GLY A 83 20.82 1.61 -9.67
CA GLY A 83 20.62 1.65 -8.23
C GLY A 83 19.15 1.86 -7.87
N MET A 84 18.53 2.91 -8.43
CA MET A 84 17.09 3.18 -8.26
C MET A 84 16.24 1.98 -8.68
N ARG A 85 16.54 1.35 -9.82
CA ARG A 85 15.80 0.18 -10.28
C ARG A 85 15.91 -1.01 -9.32
N LEU A 86 17.08 -1.22 -8.71
CA LEU A 86 17.28 -2.27 -7.71
C LEU A 86 16.48 -1.95 -6.43
N GLN A 87 16.57 -0.73 -5.94
CA GLN A 87 15.82 -0.28 -4.77
C GLN A 87 14.31 -0.43 -4.97
N THR A 88 13.76 0.08 -6.08
CA THR A 88 12.33 -0.08 -6.40
C THR A 88 11.92 -1.55 -6.48
N LYS A 89 12.78 -2.42 -7.02
CA LYS A 89 12.49 -3.86 -7.08
C LYS A 89 12.41 -4.45 -5.67
N GLU A 90 13.32 -4.08 -4.79
CA GLU A 90 13.34 -4.54 -3.40
C GLU A 90 12.12 -4.05 -2.61
N GLU A 91 11.76 -2.77 -2.74
CA GLU A 91 10.54 -2.20 -2.13
C GLU A 91 9.27 -2.92 -2.63
N ILE A 92 9.18 -3.24 -3.92
CA ILE A 92 8.05 -4.02 -4.46
C ILE A 92 8.00 -5.43 -3.86
N HIS A 93 9.15 -6.07 -3.63
CA HIS A 93 9.21 -7.38 -2.99
C HIS A 93 8.75 -7.30 -1.53
N LEU A 94 9.24 -6.32 -0.77
CA LEU A 94 8.84 -6.10 0.62
C LEU A 94 7.33 -5.85 0.73
N LEU A 95 6.78 -4.96 -0.11
CA LEU A 95 5.33 -4.68 -0.12
C LEU A 95 4.50 -5.92 -0.46
N ARG A 96 4.99 -6.79 -1.35
CA ARG A 96 4.30 -8.05 -1.68
C ARG A 96 4.31 -9.02 -0.50
N ASP A 97 5.40 -9.09 0.23
CA ASP A 97 5.52 -9.94 1.42
C ASP A 97 4.62 -9.42 2.55
N GLU A 98 4.63 -8.11 2.83
CA GLU A 98 3.73 -7.47 3.78
C GLU A 98 2.26 -7.70 3.43
N MET A 99 1.88 -7.52 2.16
CA MET A 99 0.52 -7.79 1.69
C MET A 99 0.12 -9.26 1.88
N SER A 100 1.06 -10.19 1.67
CA SER A 100 0.83 -11.62 1.85
C SER A 100 0.62 -11.96 3.32
N GLN A 101 1.41 -11.37 4.22
CA GLN A 101 1.24 -11.52 5.67
C GLN A 101 -0.09 -10.93 6.14
N TRP A 102 -0.41 -9.70 5.72
CA TRP A 102 -1.67 -9.05 6.08
C TRP A 102 -2.90 -9.87 5.65
N LYS A 103 -2.84 -10.48 4.46
CA LYS A 103 -3.89 -11.38 3.99
C LYS A 103 -4.04 -12.62 4.87
N LEU A 104 -2.92 -13.23 5.29
CA LEU A 104 -2.93 -14.39 6.19
C LEU A 104 -3.50 -14.03 7.55
N ASP A 105 -3.06 -12.91 8.14
CA ASP A 105 -3.53 -12.44 9.44
C ASP A 105 -5.02 -12.09 9.39
N THR A 106 -5.47 -11.34 8.38
CA THR A 106 -6.90 -11.04 8.19
C THR A 106 -7.74 -12.30 8.06
N THR A 107 -7.24 -13.30 7.33
CA THR A 107 -7.91 -14.60 7.18
C THR A 107 -7.99 -15.31 8.53
N ARG A 108 -6.92 -15.32 9.32
CA ARG A 108 -6.86 -15.91 10.65
C ARG A 108 -7.86 -15.24 11.59
N GLU A 109 -7.84 -13.91 11.68
CA GLU A 109 -8.76 -13.13 12.51
C GLU A 109 -10.23 -13.40 12.13
N PHE A 110 -10.52 -13.51 10.83
CA PHE A 110 -11.88 -13.85 10.37
C PHE A 110 -12.32 -15.25 10.84
N TYR A 111 -11.42 -16.25 10.81
CA TYR A 111 -11.71 -17.58 11.34
C TYR A 111 -11.94 -17.57 12.85
N LEU A 112 -11.11 -16.84 13.60
CA LEU A 112 -11.25 -16.70 15.05
C LEU A 112 -12.59 -16.04 15.40
N PHE A 113 -12.90 -14.91 14.77
CA PHE A 113 -14.16 -14.20 14.95
C PHE A 113 -15.38 -15.09 14.63
N ARG A 114 -15.32 -15.84 13.53
CA ARG A 114 -16.41 -16.77 13.17
C ARG A 114 -16.57 -17.88 14.22
N SER A 115 -15.47 -18.41 14.74
CA SER A 115 -15.50 -19.41 15.81
C SER A 115 -16.11 -18.85 17.10
N GLU A 116 -15.75 -17.62 17.47
CA GLU A 116 -16.29 -16.94 18.65
C GLU A 116 -17.80 -16.68 18.52
N ILE A 117 -18.27 -16.27 17.33
CA ILE A 117 -19.71 -16.15 17.07
C ILE A 117 -20.41 -17.50 17.23
N GLN A 118 -19.83 -18.58 16.68
CA GLN A 118 -20.44 -19.92 16.78
C GLN A 118 -20.54 -20.39 18.24
N ASP A 119 -19.49 -20.17 19.03
CA ASP A 119 -19.46 -20.48 20.46
C ASP A 119 -20.45 -19.62 21.26
N SER A 120 -20.53 -18.32 20.98
CA SER A 120 -21.50 -17.44 21.61
C SER A 120 -22.94 -17.87 21.30
N GLN A 121 -23.23 -18.24 20.04
CA GLN A 121 -24.54 -18.74 19.66
C GLN A 121 -24.90 -20.09 20.29
N SER A 122 -23.94 -21.00 20.47
CA SER A 122 -24.19 -22.29 21.13
C SER A 122 -24.50 -22.07 22.61
N LYS A 123 -23.69 -21.27 23.31
CA LYS A 123 -23.91 -20.88 24.71
C LYS A 123 -25.27 -20.22 24.91
N PHE A 124 -25.63 -19.27 24.05
CA PHE A 124 -26.93 -18.61 24.11
C PHE A 124 -28.09 -19.60 23.93
N ARG A 125 -27.99 -20.53 22.97
CA ARG A 125 -29.00 -21.59 22.77
C ARG A 125 -29.13 -22.50 23.98
N GLU A 126 -28.01 -22.87 24.58
CA GLU A 126 -27.98 -23.68 25.81
C GLU A 126 -28.66 -22.95 26.96
N GLU A 127 -28.32 -21.68 27.18
CA GLU A 127 -28.89 -20.86 28.25
C GLU A 127 -30.41 -20.69 28.08
N VAL A 128 -30.87 -20.40 26.87
CA VAL A 128 -32.31 -20.31 26.56
C VAL A 128 -33.02 -21.64 26.82
N SER A 129 -32.44 -22.77 26.40
CA SER A 129 -33.02 -24.09 26.64
C SER A 129 -33.08 -24.42 28.13
N HIS A 130 -32.01 -24.12 28.86
CA HIS A 130 -31.93 -24.31 30.30
C HIS A 130 -32.97 -23.46 31.05
N GLN A 131 -33.09 -22.17 30.72
CA GLN A 131 -34.11 -21.28 31.30
C GLN A 131 -35.54 -21.76 30.97
N HIS A 132 -35.80 -22.19 29.75
CA HIS A 132 -37.10 -22.75 29.36
C HIS A 132 -37.45 -24.00 30.17
N ASN A 133 -36.50 -24.91 30.33
CA ASN A 133 -36.70 -26.13 31.12
C ASN A 133 -36.94 -25.82 32.60
N ARG A 134 -36.20 -24.87 33.18
CA ARG A 134 -36.43 -24.40 34.55
C ARG A 134 -37.83 -23.84 34.73
N LEU A 135 -38.25 -22.91 33.87
CA LEU A 135 -39.60 -22.34 33.92
C LEU A 135 -40.70 -23.41 33.79
N ARG A 136 -40.48 -24.43 32.95
CA ARG A 136 -41.42 -25.54 32.79
C ARG A 136 -41.52 -26.40 34.04
N THR A 137 -40.39 -26.66 34.71
CA THR A 137 -40.35 -27.36 36.00
C THR A 137 -41.04 -26.55 37.07
N ASP A 138 -40.68 -25.29 37.25
CA ASP A 138 -41.28 -24.38 38.24
C ASP A 138 -42.80 -24.29 38.06
N PHE A 139 -43.29 -24.21 36.81
CA PHE A 139 -44.72 -24.21 36.52
C PHE A 139 -45.41 -25.54 36.87
N ASN A 140 -44.76 -26.68 36.61
CA ASN A 140 -45.31 -27.98 36.98
C ASN A 140 -45.37 -28.14 38.49
N ASP A 141 -44.33 -27.70 39.22
CA ASP A 141 -44.26 -27.76 40.67
C ASP A 141 -45.36 -26.88 41.29
N LEU A 142 -45.50 -25.62 40.85
CA LEU A 142 -46.60 -24.75 41.25
C LEU A 142 -47.97 -25.37 40.98
N ARG A 143 -48.14 -26.05 39.84
CA ARG A 143 -49.40 -26.73 39.52
C ARG A 143 -49.70 -27.89 40.47
N VAL A 144 -48.68 -28.64 40.90
CA VAL A 144 -48.82 -29.71 41.88
C VAL A 144 -49.12 -29.15 43.27
N GLU A 145 -48.42 -28.08 43.67
CA GLU A 145 -48.65 -27.37 44.93
C GLU A 145 -50.10 -26.89 45.04
N ILE A 146 -50.59 -26.15 44.03
CA ILE A 146 -51.97 -25.66 43.97
C ILE A 146 -52.99 -26.81 44.05
N LYS A 147 -52.75 -27.93 43.33
CA LYS A 147 -53.65 -29.09 43.41
C LYS A 147 -53.68 -29.68 44.80
N THR A 148 -52.52 -29.80 45.44
CA THR A 148 -52.40 -30.31 46.81
C THR A 148 -53.17 -29.43 47.78
N GLU A 149 -52.93 -28.10 47.76
CA GLU A 149 -53.64 -27.14 48.59
C GLU A 149 -55.17 -27.20 48.39
N ILE A 150 -55.65 -27.26 47.15
CA ILE A 150 -57.08 -27.40 46.86
C ILE A 150 -57.65 -28.69 47.48
N THR A 151 -56.93 -29.81 47.40
CA THR A 151 -57.39 -31.07 48.02
C THR A 151 -57.41 -30.99 49.55
N GLU A 152 -56.45 -30.30 50.16
CA GLU A 152 -56.40 -30.09 51.61
C GLU A 152 -57.52 -29.17 52.09
N ILE A 153 -57.78 -28.07 51.38
CA ILE A 153 -58.93 -27.19 51.62
C ILE A 153 -60.23 -28.01 51.52
N HIS A 154 -60.39 -28.83 50.47
CA HIS A 154 -61.58 -29.65 50.29
C HIS A 154 -61.78 -30.66 51.43
N LYS A 155 -60.72 -31.34 51.87
CA LYS A 155 -60.75 -32.24 53.04
C LYS A 155 -61.15 -31.50 54.31
N THR A 156 -60.62 -30.30 54.51
CA THR A 156 -60.92 -29.45 55.68
C THR A 156 -62.39 -29.04 55.68
N ILE A 157 -62.92 -28.57 54.55
CA ILE A 157 -64.35 -28.20 54.40
C ILE A 157 -65.24 -29.42 54.63
N SER A 158 -64.92 -30.58 54.06
CA SER A 158 -65.68 -31.82 54.26
C SER A 158 -65.73 -32.22 55.74
N THR A 159 -64.58 -32.15 56.42
CA THR A 159 -64.47 -32.46 57.85
C THR A 159 -65.28 -31.48 58.69
N GLN A 160 -65.14 -30.18 58.45
CA GLN A 160 -65.93 -29.14 59.12
C GLN A 160 -67.44 -29.35 58.90
N THR A 161 -67.87 -29.60 57.67
CA THR A 161 -69.29 -29.84 57.32
C THR A 161 -69.84 -31.05 58.08
N ARG A 162 -69.07 -32.15 58.15
CA ARG A 162 -69.44 -33.35 58.92
C ARG A 162 -69.67 -33.02 60.40
N TRP A 163 -68.76 -32.29 61.03
CA TRP A 163 -68.90 -31.92 62.45
C TRP A 163 -70.04 -30.94 62.70
N ILE A 164 -70.30 -30.00 61.78
CA ILE A 164 -71.47 -29.09 61.86
C ILE A 164 -72.77 -29.88 61.82
N LEU A 165 -72.92 -30.83 60.87
CA LEU A 165 -74.12 -31.66 60.76
C LEU A 165 -74.36 -32.51 62.01
N VAL A 166 -73.30 -33.13 62.55
CA VAL A 166 -73.37 -33.89 63.81
C VAL A 166 -73.80 -32.98 64.97
N GLY A 167 -73.21 -31.78 65.07
CA GLY A 167 -73.60 -30.79 66.08
C GLY A 167 -75.07 -30.35 65.96
N MET A 168 -75.54 -30.06 64.75
CA MET A 168 -76.94 -29.68 64.50
C MET A 168 -77.93 -30.78 64.89
N LEU A 169 -77.65 -32.04 64.55
CA LEU A 169 -78.48 -33.18 64.98
C LEU A 169 -78.47 -33.36 66.50
N GLY A 170 -77.32 -33.13 67.15
CA GLY A 170 -77.21 -33.18 68.61
C GLY A 170 -78.09 -32.13 69.28
N VAL A 171 -78.04 -30.87 68.82
CA VAL A 171 -78.87 -29.77 69.35
C VAL A 171 -80.36 -30.02 69.14
N GLY A 172 -80.77 -30.46 67.93
CA GLY A 172 -82.16 -30.80 67.66
C GLY A 172 -82.69 -31.93 68.55
N SER A 173 -81.89 -32.96 68.78
CA SER A 173 -82.24 -34.08 69.68
C SER A 173 -82.33 -33.62 71.15
N PHE A 174 -81.44 -32.72 71.58
CA PHE A 174 -81.43 -32.16 72.93
C PHE A 174 -82.67 -31.30 73.21
N LEU A 175 -83.06 -30.42 72.27
CA LEU A 175 -84.26 -29.59 72.38
C LEU A 175 -85.55 -30.45 72.44
N LEU A 176 -85.63 -31.51 71.64
CA LEU A 176 -86.73 -32.48 71.70
C LEU A 176 -86.78 -33.22 73.04
N GLY A 177 -85.62 -33.53 73.64
CA GLY A 177 -85.53 -34.12 74.97
C GLY A 177 -86.04 -33.17 76.07
N LEU A 178 -85.66 -31.89 76.00
CA LEU A 178 -86.15 -30.86 76.93
C LEU A 178 -87.66 -30.61 76.80
N ALA A 179 -88.20 -30.63 75.57
CA ALA A 179 -89.63 -30.47 75.34
C ALA A 179 -90.48 -31.63 75.89
N LYS A 180 -89.89 -32.79 76.20
CA LYS A 180 -90.56 -33.91 76.88
C LYS A 180 -90.49 -33.83 78.41
N LEU A 181 -89.69 -32.92 78.96
CA LEU A 181 -89.44 -32.75 80.40
C LEU A 181 -90.21 -31.57 81.03
N VAL A 182 -90.88 -30.76 80.21
CA VAL A 182 -91.82 -29.69 80.60
C VAL A 182 -93.23 -30.15 80.27
#